data_AF-A0A8J5VK54-F1
#
_entry.id   AF-A0A8J5VK54-F1
#
_cell.length_a   1.000
_cell.length_b   1.000
_cell.length_c   1.000
_cell.angle_alpha   90.00
_cell.angle_beta   90.00
_cell.angle_gamma   90.00
#
_symmetry.space_group_name_H-M   'P 1'
#
loop_
_entity.id
_entity.type
_entity.pdbx_description
1 polymer ?
#
loop_
_entity_poly.entity_id
_entity_poly.type
_entity_poly.pdbx_seq_one_letter_code
_entity_poly.pdbx_strand_id
1 'polypeptide(L)'
;MGSTTTDADEDQLFKSFLAEVSEAERDNEVLRILGCFKLNPFEHLKLSFNSSPDEVKKQYRKLSLLVHPDKCKHPQAQEAFAALAKAQQLLLDPQERGYILDQVTAAKEELRAKRKKELKKDSASKIKSQVDEGKYEEQYERSEEFQKQLIIKVREILTDKEWRRRKMQMRVSKVL
;
A
#
# COMPACT_ATOMS: atom_id res chain seq x y z
N MET A 1 -33.78 -9.14 -10.08
CA MET A 1 -33.82 -9.47 -8.64
C MET A 1 -32.47 -10.05 -8.27
N GLY A 2 -31.74 -9.44 -7.35
CA GLY A 2 -30.44 -9.93 -6.90
C GLY A 2 -29.75 -8.91 -5.99
N SER A 3 -29.09 -9.42 -4.94
CA SER A 3 -28.19 -8.70 -4.01
C SER A 3 -28.77 -8.14 -2.71
N THR A 4 -29.45 -8.96 -1.91
CA THR A 4 -29.62 -8.68 -0.46
C THR A 4 -29.08 -9.79 0.44
N THR A 5 -28.64 -10.92 -0.11
CA THR A 5 -28.12 -12.07 0.66
C THR A 5 -26.63 -11.96 1.01
N THR A 6 -25.85 -11.04 0.46
CA THR A 6 -24.38 -11.05 0.62
C THR A 6 -23.87 -10.32 1.86
N ASP A 7 -24.46 -9.19 2.26
CA ASP A 7 -23.91 -8.35 3.33
C ASP A 7 -24.10 -8.95 4.73
N ALA A 8 -25.25 -9.61 4.97
CA ALA A 8 -25.52 -10.27 6.24
C ALA A 8 -24.64 -11.52 6.45
N ASP A 9 -24.41 -12.27 5.38
CA ASP A 9 -23.55 -13.45 5.38
C ASP A 9 -22.07 -13.06 5.54
N GLU A 10 -21.62 -11.99 4.87
CA GLU A 10 -20.29 -11.41 5.07
C GLU A 10 -20.08 -10.95 6.52
N ASP A 11 -21.08 -10.33 7.14
CA ASP A 11 -21.03 -9.87 8.52
C ASP A 11 -20.95 -11.02 9.53
N GLN A 12 -21.68 -12.11 9.28
CA GLN A 12 -21.64 -13.30 10.12
C GLN A 12 -20.29 -14.01 10.00
N LEU A 13 -19.79 -14.17 8.78
CA LEU A 13 -18.44 -14.69 8.50
C LEU A 13 -17.35 -13.83 9.15
N PHE A 14 -17.54 -12.51 9.17
CA PHE A 14 -16.60 -11.60 9.77
C PHE A 14 -16.61 -11.69 11.31
N LYS A 15 -17.79 -11.86 11.92
CA LYS A 15 -17.92 -12.07 13.36
C LYS A 15 -17.30 -13.40 13.81
N SER A 16 -17.52 -14.49 13.08
CA SER A 16 -16.91 -15.78 13.39
C SER A 16 -15.39 -15.70 13.26
N PHE A 17 -14.88 -15.09 12.18
CA PHE A 17 -13.46 -14.83 12.01
C PHE A 17 -12.88 -14.06 13.20
N LEU A 18 -13.49 -12.95 13.62
CA LEU A 18 -12.99 -12.18 14.77
C LEU A 18 -13.05 -12.94 16.10
N ALA A 19 -13.97 -13.89 16.25
CA ALA A 19 -14.05 -14.75 17.43
C ALA A 19 -12.92 -15.79 17.46
N GLU A 20 -12.44 -16.22 16.29
CA GLU A 20 -11.31 -17.13 16.14
C GLU A 20 -9.95 -16.42 16.24
N VAL A 21 -9.89 -15.12 15.92
CA VAL A 21 -8.64 -14.35 15.99
C VAL A 21 -8.16 -14.17 17.43
N SER A 22 -6.96 -14.68 17.68
CA SER A 22 -6.28 -14.62 18.96
C SER A 22 -5.88 -13.19 19.36
N GLU A 23 -5.68 -12.96 20.65
CA GLU A 23 -5.17 -11.67 21.16
C GLU A 23 -3.78 -11.36 20.59
N ALA A 24 -2.92 -12.37 20.44
CA ALA A 24 -1.59 -12.22 19.83
C ALA A 24 -1.65 -11.73 18.37
N GLU A 25 -2.63 -12.20 17.58
CA GLU A 25 -2.82 -11.72 16.20
C GLU A 25 -3.28 -10.26 16.16
N ARG A 26 -4.11 -9.83 17.11
CA ARG A 26 -4.52 -8.43 17.25
C ARG A 26 -3.33 -7.53 17.60
N ASP A 27 -2.52 -7.95 18.56
CA ASP A 27 -1.31 -7.23 18.97
C ASP A 27 -0.31 -7.11 17.82
N ASN A 28 -0.05 -8.23 17.12
CA ASN A 28 0.81 -8.23 15.93
C ASN A 28 0.28 -7.30 14.84
N GLU A 29 -1.04 -7.21 14.66
CA GLU A 29 -1.62 -6.29 13.69
C GLU A 29 -1.44 -4.82 14.09
N VAL A 30 -1.60 -4.49 15.38
CA VAL A 30 -1.34 -3.14 15.89
C VAL A 30 0.12 -2.74 15.62
N LEU A 31 1.07 -3.60 15.99
CA LEU A 31 2.50 -3.34 15.77
C LEU A 31 2.82 -3.20 14.28
N ARG A 32 2.23 -4.04 13.42
CA ARG A 32 2.40 -3.96 11.97
C ARG A 32 1.90 -2.63 11.41
N ILE A 33 0.70 -2.18 11.80
CA ILE A 33 0.13 -0.90 11.33
C ILE A 33 1.05 0.25 11.72
N LEU A 34 1.51 0.28 12.97
CA LEU A 34 2.39 1.35 13.47
C LEU A 34 3.80 1.30 12.86
N GLY A 35 4.26 0.11 12.46
CA GLY A 35 5.50 -0.09 11.72
C GLY A 35 5.43 0.23 10.22
N CYS A 36 4.24 0.53 9.68
CA CYS A 36 4.10 0.86 8.26
C CYS A 36 4.76 2.20 7.92
N PHE A 37 5.18 2.34 6.66
CA PHE A 37 5.77 3.58 6.18
C PHE A 37 4.71 4.69 6.12
N LYS A 38 4.85 5.71 6.98
CA LYS A 38 3.85 6.77 7.23
C LYS A 38 3.34 7.52 6.00
N LEU A 39 4.14 7.63 4.94
CA LEU A 39 3.75 8.35 3.71
C LEU A 39 3.04 7.45 2.69
N ASN A 40 2.95 6.14 2.93
CA ASN A 40 2.28 5.20 2.03
C ASN A 40 1.02 4.58 2.70
N PRO A 41 -0.18 5.10 2.41
CA PRO A 41 -1.42 4.61 3.03
C PRO A 41 -1.85 3.22 2.54
N PHE A 42 -1.41 2.75 1.37
CA PHE A 42 -1.70 1.39 0.90
C PHE A 42 -1.11 0.32 1.83
N GLU A 43 0.07 0.57 2.38
CA GLU A 43 0.73 -0.38 3.31
C GLU A 43 -0.01 -0.52 4.64
N HIS A 44 -0.58 0.58 5.15
CA HIS A 44 -1.37 0.55 6.38
C HIS A 44 -2.58 -0.37 6.23
N LEU A 45 -3.20 -0.38 5.04
CA LEU A 45 -4.36 -1.21 4.74
C LEU A 45 -4.00 -2.61 4.17
N LYS A 46 -2.72 -2.93 3.96
CA LYS A 46 -2.29 -4.17 3.26
C LYS A 46 -2.88 -4.30 1.85
N LEU A 47 -2.95 -3.18 1.11
CA LEU A 47 -3.51 -3.15 -0.23
C LEU A 47 -2.41 -3.03 -1.29
N SER A 48 -2.69 -3.58 -2.47
CA SER A 48 -1.90 -3.31 -3.65
C SER A 48 -2.17 -1.89 -4.15
N PHE A 49 -1.20 -1.29 -4.84
CA PHE A 49 -1.41 0.00 -5.52
C PHE A 49 -2.53 -0.05 -6.57
N ASN A 50 -2.88 -1.25 -7.05
CA ASN A 50 -3.97 -1.45 -8.02
C ASN A 50 -5.34 -1.62 -7.35
N SER A 51 -5.43 -1.65 -6.01
CA SER A 51 -6.70 -1.89 -5.31
C SER A 51 -7.69 -0.75 -5.49
N SER A 52 -8.95 -1.07 -5.76
CA SER A 52 -10.07 -0.16 -5.95
C SER A 52 -10.47 0.59 -4.66
N PRO A 53 -11.21 1.72 -4.78
CA PRO A 53 -11.77 2.41 -3.61
C PRO A 53 -12.72 1.54 -2.76
N ASP A 54 -13.39 0.56 -3.36
CA ASP A 54 -14.27 -0.34 -2.61
C ASP A 54 -13.48 -1.39 -1.84
N GLU A 55 -12.38 -1.91 -2.39
CA GLU A 55 -11.42 -2.74 -1.64
C GLU A 55 -10.81 -1.96 -0.47
N VAL A 56 -10.54 -0.67 -0.63
CA VAL A 56 -10.09 0.23 0.45
C VAL A 56 -11.10 0.25 1.60
N LYS A 57 -12.40 0.42 1.29
CA LYS A 57 -13.46 0.43 2.32
C LYS A 57 -13.60 -0.92 3.01
N LYS A 58 -13.64 -2.01 2.24
CA LYS A 58 -13.77 -3.38 2.77
C LYS A 58 -12.61 -3.72 3.70
N GLN A 59 -11.39 -3.41 3.27
CA GLN A 59 -10.19 -3.71 4.03
C GLN A 59 -10.04 -2.83 5.27
N TYR A 60 -10.41 -1.55 5.18
CA TYR A 60 -10.48 -0.69 6.35
C TYR A 60 -11.45 -1.23 7.39
N ARG A 61 -12.68 -1.60 6.98
CA ARG A 61 -13.68 -2.20 7.88
C ARG A 61 -13.14 -3.44 8.59
N LYS A 62 -12.42 -4.29 7.87
CA LYS A 62 -11.81 -5.49 8.43
C LYS A 62 -10.75 -5.15 9.48
N LEU A 63 -9.79 -4.31 9.14
CA LEU A 63 -8.67 -3.98 10.02
C LEU A 63 -9.11 -3.13 11.22
N SER A 64 -10.04 -2.19 11.02
CA SER A 64 -10.52 -1.29 12.07
C SER A 64 -11.21 -2.05 13.20
N LEU A 65 -11.96 -3.11 12.88
CA LEU A 65 -12.60 -3.98 13.87
C LEU A 65 -11.59 -4.91 14.57
N LEU A 66 -10.53 -5.30 13.87
CA LEU A 66 -9.47 -6.13 14.41
C LEU A 66 -8.67 -5.38 15.50
N VAL A 67 -8.36 -4.10 15.25
CA VAL A 67 -7.58 -3.24 16.15
C VAL A 67 -8.42 -2.19 16.90
N HIS A 68 -9.74 -2.36 16.95
CA HIS A 68 -10.63 -1.41 17.62
C HIS A 68 -10.26 -1.28 19.11
N PRO A 69 -10.10 -0.06 19.67
CA PRO A 69 -9.66 0.13 21.06
C PRO A 69 -10.57 -0.56 22.09
N ASP A 70 -11.88 -0.64 21.85
CA ASP A 70 -12.80 -1.34 22.76
C ASP A 70 -12.63 -2.87 22.78
N LYS A 71 -12.06 -3.46 21.72
CA LYS A 71 -11.98 -4.93 21.53
C LYS A 71 -10.55 -5.45 21.61
N CYS A 72 -9.56 -4.63 21.29
CA CYS A 72 -8.14 -4.94 21.33
C CYS A 72 -7.52 -4.29 22.57
N LYS A 73 -6.96 -5.10 23.48
CA LYS A 73 -6.38 -4.61 24.74
C LYS A 73 -4.99 -3.97 24.58
N HIS A 74 -4.42 -3.99 23.38
CA HIS A 74 -3.11 -3.42 23.12
C HIS A 74 -3.09 -1.92 23.46
N PRO A 75 -2.10 -1.40 24.21
CA PRO A 75 -2.07 -0.01 24.65
C PRO A 75 -2.06 1.00 23.49
N GLN A 76 -1.55 0.60 22.34
CA GLN A 76 -1.48 1.42 21.13
C GLN A 76 -2.60 1.15 20.10
N ALA A 77 -3.66 0.42 20.47
CA ALA A 77 -4.77 0.12 19.57
C ALA A 77 -5.42 1.40 19.00
N GLN A 78 -5.59 2.43 19.83
CA GLN A 78 -6.12 3.73 19.40
C GLN A 78 -5.24 4.42 18.35
N GLU A 79 -3.91 4.35 18.50
CA GLU A 79 -2.96 4.94 17.55
C GLU A 79 -3.02 4.20 16.21
N ALA A 80 -3.05 2.86 16.24
CA ALA A 80 -3.18 2.05 15.03
C ALA A 80 -4.51 2.29 14.32
N PHE A 81 -5.60 2.37 15.07
CA PHE A 81 -6.92 2.70 14.52
C PHE A 81 -6.92 4.07 13.83
N ALA A 82 -6.34 5.09 14.46
CA ALA A 82 -6.21 6.42 13.86
C ALA A 82 -5.35 6.41 12.58
N ALA A 83 -4.27 5.63 12.56
CA ALA A 83 -3.44 5.45 11.36
C ALA A 83 -4.22 4.79 10.21
N LEU A 84 -5.04 3.78 10.50
CA LEU A 84 -5.93 3.17 9.49
C LEU A 84 -6.97 4.16 8.97
N ALA A 85 -7.60 4.95 9.85
CA ALA A 85 -8.61 5.93 9.46
C ALA A 85 -8.01 6.99 8.54
N LYS A 86 -6.83 7.51 8.90
CA LYS A 86 -6.08 8.44 8.05
C LYS A 86 -5.72 7.83 6.71
N ALA A 87 -5.24 6.58 6.69
CA ALA A 87 -4.90 5.89 5.44
C ALA A 87 -6.11 5.72 4.53
N GLN A 88 -7.27 5.34 5.08
CA GLN A 88 -8.51 5.23 4.34
C GLN A 88 -8.93 6.59 3.75
N GLN A 89 -8.90 7.66 4.57
CA GLN A 89 -9.26 9.01 4.12
C GLN A 89 -8.39 9.44 2.91
N LEU A 90 -7.07 9.25 2.99
CA LEU A 90 -6.15 9.59 1.90
C LEU A 90 -6.40 8.75 0.63
N LEU A 91 -6.77 7.47 0.78
CA LEU A 91 -7.02 6.61 -0.37
C LEU A 91 -8.41 6.78 -1.00
N LEU A 92 -9.35 7.39 -0.28
CA LEU A 92 -10.68 7.72 -0.80
C LEU A 92 -10.74 9.14 -1.37
N ASP A 93 -9.85 10.04 -0.97
CA ASP A 93 -9.69 11.33 -1.61
C ASP A 93 -9.04 11.17 -3.01
N PRO A 94 -9.72 11.59 -4.10
CA PRO A 94 -9.20 11.38 -5.46
C PRO A 94 -7.88 12.11 -5.73
N GLN A 95 -7.65 13.28 -5.12
CA GLN A 95 -6.45 14.08 -5.35
C GLN A 95 -5.25 13.46 -4.64
N GLU A 96 -5.40 13.11 -3.36
CA GLU A 96 -4.34 12.47 -2.57
C GLU A 96 -4.01 11.07 -3.12
N ARG A 97 -5.05 10.29 -3.46
CA ARG A 97 -4.87 8.99 -4.11
C ARG A 97 -4.13 9.14 -5.44
N GLY A 98 -4.56 10.08 -6.29
CA GLY A 98 -3.92 10.37 -7.58
C GLY A 98 -2.44 10.71 -7.42
N TYR A 99 -2.13 11.62 -6.49
CA TYR A 99 -0.76 12.01 -6.19
C TYR A 99 0.14 10.81 -5.83
N ILE A 100 -0.36 9.88 -5.02
CA ILE A 100 0.39 8.67 -4.63
C ILE A 100 0.55 7.73 -5.83
N LEU A 101 -0.51 7.52 -6.62
CA LEU A 101 -0.47 6.67 -7.82
C LEU A 101 0.48 7.21 -8.89
N ASP A 102 0.61 8.54 -9.02
CA ASP A 102 1.62 9.16 -9.88
C ASP A 102 3.05 8.79 -9.42
N GLN A 103 3.28 8.74 -8.09
CA GLN A 103 4.58 8.32 -7.56
C GLN A 103 4.85 6.84 -7.79
N VAL A 104 3.81 6.00 -7.68
CA VAL A 104 3.88 4.57 -8.02
C VAL A 104 4.22 4.39 -9.49
N THR A 105 3.62 5.19 -10.38
CA THR A 105 3.88 5.12 -11.82
C THR A 105 5.32 5.52 -12.13
N ALA A 106 5.80 6.64 -11.56
CA ALA A 106 7.20 7.05 -11.70
C ALA A 106 8.18 5.98 -11.18
N ALA A 107 7.87 5.35 -10.05
CA ALA A 107 8.68 4.25 -9.50
C ALA A 107 8.73 3.03 -10.44
N LYS A 108 7.58 2.64 -11.01
CA LYS A 108 7.49 1.53 -11.99
C LYS A 108 8.33 1.83 -13.23
N GLU A 109 8.23 3.03 -13.78
CA GLU A 109 8.99 3.45 -14.96
C GLU A 109 10.50 3.43 -14.73
N GLU A 110 10.95 3.91 -13.56
CA GLU A 110 12.38 3.88 -13.22
C GLU A 110 12.91 2.44 -13.09
N LEU A 111 12.13 1.54 -12.48
CA LEU A 111 12.48 0.13 -12.37
C LEU A 111 12.52 -0.56 -13.75
N ARG A 112 11.54 -0.31 -14.63
CA ARG A 112 11.55 -0.79 -16.02
C ARG A 112 12.78 -0.32 -16.77
N ALA A 113 13.09 0.98 -16.68
CA ALA A 113 14.26 1.56 -17.32
C ALA A 113 15.57 0.95 -16.81
N LYS A 114 15.67 0.70 -15.50
CA LYS A 114 16.82 0.02 -14.89
C LYS A 114 16.96 -1.41 -15.41
N ARG A 115 15.88 -2.19 -15.41
CA ARG A 115 15.86 -3.57 -15.92
C ARG A 115 16.26 -3.66 -17.39
N LYS A 116 15.74 -2.77 -18.24
CA LYS A 116 16.09 -2.69 -19.66
C LYS A 116 17.58 -2.39 -19.88
N LYS A 117 18.20 -1.58 -19.02
CA LYS A 117 19.65 -1.31 -19.08
C LYS A 117 20.48 -2.53 -18.67
N GLU A 118 20.06 -3.25 -17.64
CA GLU A 118 20.72 -4.48 -17.17
C GLU A 118 20.70 -5.57 -18.26
N LEU A 119 19.54 -5.79 -18.88
CA LEU A 119 19.38 -6.77 -19.97
C LEU A 119 20.22 -6.42 -21.22
N LYS A 120 20.43 -5.13 -21.50
CA LYS A 120 21.28 -4.67 -22.60
C LYS A 120 22.78 -4.88 -22.34
N LYS A 121 23.19 -4.92 -21.07
CA LYS A 121 24.60 -5.08 -20.67
C LYS A 121 25.03 -6.55 -20.73
N ASP A 122 24.10 -7.48 -20.49
CA ASP A 122 24.34 -8.92 -20.66
C ASP A 122 24.18 -9.32 -22.13
N SER A 123 25.30 -9.45 -22.85
CA SER A 123 25.36 -9.94 -24.24
C SER A 123 24.64 -11.28 -24.46
N ALA A 124 24.57 -12.14 -23.44
CA ALA A 124 23.87 -13.43 -23.46
C ALA A 124 22.33 -13.32 -23.45
N SER A 125 21.76 -12.25 -22.88
CA SER A 125 20.30 -12.01 -22.82
C SER A 125 19.73 -11.46 -24.12
N LYS A 126 20.61 -11.01 -25.04
CA LYS A 126 20.24 -10.47 -26.36
C LYS A 126 19.64 -11.52 -27.31
N ILE A 127 19.99 -12.79 -27.13
CA ILE A 127 19.52 -13.92 -27.97
C ILE A 127 18.17 -14.46 -27.47
N LYS A 128 17.85 -14.31 -26.17
CA LYS A 128 16.64 -14.88 -25.55
C LYS A 128 15.46 -13.89 -25.47
N SER A 129 15.73 -12.57 -25.49
CA SER A 129 14.70 -11.52 -25.42
C SER A 129 13.92 -11.33 -26.73
N GLN A 130 14.42 -11.81 -27.86
CA GLN A 130 13.93 -11.45 -29.18
C GLN A 130 12.58 -12.10 -29.60
N VAL A 131 11.93 -12.89 -28.73
CA VAL A 131 10.73 -13.67 -29.12
C VAL A 131 9.44 -13.29 -28.38
N ASP A 132 9.47 -12.63 -27.21
CA ASP A 132 8.23 -12.12 -26.58
C ASP A 132 8.49 -11.09 -25.46
N GLU A 133 9.20 -9.99 -25.74
CA GLU A 133 9.61 -9.00 -24.72
C GLU A 133 8.45 -8.54 -23.81
N GLY A 134 7.24 -8.40 -24.35
CA GLY A 134 6.07 -7.92 -23.60
C GLY A 134 5.55 -8.89 -22.54
N LYS A 135 5.48 -10.20 -22.84
CA LYS A 135 4.97 -11.18 -21.87
C LYS A 135 5.92 -11.42 -20.70
N TYR A 136 7.22 -11.38 -20.95
CA TYR A 136 8.22 -11.54 -19.88
C TYR A 136 8.25 -10.34 -18.93
N GLU A 137 8.05 -9.12 -19.46
CA GLU A 137 7.99 -7.92 -18.64
C GLU A 137 6.76 -7.91 -17.72
N GLU A 138 5.57 -8.25 -18.25
CA GLU A 138 4.35 -8.39 -17.44
C GLU A 138 4.49 -9.46 -16.35
N GLN A 139 5.09 -10.61 -16.66
CA GLN A 139 5.33 -11.66 -15.67
C GLN A 139 6.31 -11.19 -14.58
N TYR A 140 7.38 -10.50 -14.97
CA TYR A 140 8.34 -9.95 -14.01
C TYR A 140 7.69 -8.92 -13.10
N GLU A 141 6.83 -8.05 -13.62
CA GLU A 141 6.12 -7.05 -12.80
C GLU A 141 5.16 -7.67 -11.78
N ARG A 142 4.61 -8.83 -12.10
CA ARG A 142 3.76 -9.59 -11.17
C ARG A 142 4.56 -10.39 -10.14
N SER A 143 5.88 -10.52 -10.31
CA SER A 143 6.73 -11.24 -9.37
C SER A 143 6.79 -10.52 -8.02
N GLU A 144 6.93 -11.31 -6.94
CA GLU A 144 7.13 -10.74 -5.60
C GLU A 144 8.38 -9.86 -5.52
N GLU A 145 9.42 -10.20 -6.28
CA GLU A 145 10.66 -9.45 -6.31
C GLU A 145 10.41 -8.03 -6.83
N PHE A 146 9.72 -7.90 -7.96
CA PHE A 146 9.38 -6.59 -8.52
C PHE A 146 8.47 -5.80 -7.59
N GLN A 147 7.46 -6.45 -6.99
CA GLN A 147 6.57 -5.76 -6.04
C GLN A 147 7.33 -5.24 -4.81
N LYS A 148 8.30 -6.00 -4.29
CA LYS A 148 9.19 -5.54 -3.19
C LYS A 148 10.04 -4.36 -3.63
N GLN A 149 10.68 -4.44 -4.81
CA GLN A 149 11.48 -3.35 -5.36
C GLN A 149 10.62 -2.09 -5.59
N LEU A 150 9.40 -2.27 -6.08
CA LEU A 150 8.44 -1.19 -6.30
C LEU A 150 8.07 -0.48 -4.99
N ILE A 151 7.73 -1.24 -3.94
CA ILE A 151 7.43 -0.65 -2.63
C ILE A 151 8.62 0.15 -2.11
N ILE A 152 9.83 -0.42 -2.14
CA ILE A 152 11.05 0.28 -1.71
C ILE A 152 11.22 1.58 -2.49
N LYS A 153 11.08 1.52 -3.82
CA LYS A 153 11.25 2.68 -4.68
C LYS A 153 10.20 3.76 -4.45
N VAL A 154 8.95 3.38 -4.21
CA VAL A 154 7.87 4.30 -3.84
C VAL A 154 8.18 4.99 -2.51
N ARG A 155 8.69 4.26 -1.51
CA ARG A 155 9.10 4.84 -0.23
C ARG A 155 10.22 5.88 -0.40
N GLU A 156 11.21 5.61 -1.25
CA GLU A 156 12.28 6.56 -1.59
C GLU A 156 11.71 7.86 -2.19
N ILE A 157 10.89 7.73 -3.24
CA ILE A 157 10.30 8.88 -3.94
C ILE A 157 9.43 9.72 -3.00
N LEU A 158 8.58 9.08 -2.20
CA LEU A 158 7.71 9.78 -1.24
C LEU A 158 8.52 10.51 -0.17
N THR A 159 9.57 9.87 0.37
CA THR A 159 10.47 10.49 1.36
C THR A 159 11.12 11.74 0.79
N ASP A 160 11.67 11.62 -0.41
CA ASP A 160 12.40 12.69 -1.08
C ASP A 160 11.48 13.86 -1.47
N LYS A 161 10.26 13.59 -1.93
CA LYS A 161 9.24 14.63 -2.17
C LYS A 161 8.80 15.33 -0.90
N GLU A 162 8.55 14.59 0.18
CA GLU A 162 8.18 15.17 1.48
C GLU A 162 9.31 16.03 2.04
N TRP A 163 10.56 15.57 1.93
CA TRP A 163 11.73 16.35 2.32
C TRP A 163 11.84 17.66 1.52
N ARG A 164 11.69 17.61 0.19
CA ARG A 164 11.69 18.82 -0.65
C ARG A 164 10.56 19.78 -0.29
N ARG A 165 9.35 19.27 -0.05
CA ARG A 165 8.18 20.05 0.38
C ARG A 165 8.47 20.81 1.67
N ARG A 166 8.94 20.12 2.71
CA ARG A 166 9.30 20.74 4.01
C ARG A 166 10.44 21.74 3.88
N LYS A 167 11.48 21.40 3.10
CA LYS A 167 12.60 22.31 2.85
C LYS A 167 12.14 23.60 2.17
N MET A 168 11.20 23.52 1.22
CA MET A 168 10.63 24.69 0.56
C MET A 168 9.81 25.54 1.53
N GLN A 169 8.96 24.93 2.36
CA GLN A 169 8.17 25.63 3.38
C GLN A 169 9.04 26.40 4.37
N MET A 170 10.15 25.81 4.84
CA MET A 170 11.10 26.50 5.72
C MET A 170 11.76 27.71 5.05
N ARG A 171 12.00 27.66 3.73
CA ARG A 171 12.54 28.80 2.99
C ARG A 171 11.53 29.92 2.87
N VAL A 172 10.26 29.60 2.57
CA VAL A 172 9.18 30.59 2.46
C VAL A 172 8.91 31.25 3.82
N SER A 173 8.86 30.47 4.90
CA SER A 173 8.63 30.98 6.26
C SER A 173 9.76 31.87 6.81
N LYS A 174 10.95 31.86 6.20
CA LYS A 174 12.08 32.72 6.60
C LYS A 174 12.16 34.03 5.80
N VAL A 175 11.33 34.18 4.77
CA VAL A 175 11.33 35.34 3.86
C VAL A 175 10.12 36.26 4.12
N LEU A 176 9.14 35.79 4.90
CA LEU A 176 8.04 36.56 5.47
C LEU A 176 8.37 36.95 6.92
#